data_AF-A0A6B3EI71-F1
#
_entry.id   AF-A0A6B3EI71-F1
#
_cell.length_a   1.000
_cell.length_b   1.000
_cell.length_c   1.000
_cell.angle_alpha   90.00
_cell.angle_beta   90.00
_cell.angle_gamma   90.00
#
_symmetry.space_group_name_H-M   'P 1'
#
loop_
_entity.id
_entity.type
_entity.pdbx_description
1 polymer ?
#
loop_
_entity_poly.entity_id
_entity_poly.type
_entity_poly.pdbx_seq_one_letter_code
_entity_poly.pdbx_strand_id
1 'polypeptide(L)' 'SGLRQDDEIIQNEVFGPVITVQSFTDEAQALAYANDVEYALASSVWTKDHARAMRMSKSLDFGCVWI' A
#
# COMPACT_ATOMS: atom_id res chain seq x y z
N SER A 1 -8.44 -6.00 15.40
CA SER A 1 -7.34 -5.58 14.52
C SER A 1 -6.88 -6.80 13.74
N GLY A 2 -6.60 -6.67 12.44
CA GLY A 2 -6.25 -7.83 11.60
C GLY A 2 -7.07 -7.95 10.32
N LEU A 3 -7.27 -6.83 9.61
CA LEU A 3 -7.79 -6.87 8.25
C LEU A 3 -6.84 -7.69 7.38
N ARG A 4 -7.38 -8.68 6.70
CA ARG A 4 -6.64 -9.57 5.81
C ARG A 4 -6.68 -9.01 4.39
N GLN A 5 -5.68 -9.33 3.59
CA GLN A 5 -5.56 -8.79 2.24
C GLN A 5 -6.79 -9.12 1.38
N ASP A 6 -7.41 -10.28 1.59
CA ASP A 6 -8.58 -10.78 0.87
C ASP A 6 -9.92 -10.23 1.38
N ASP A 7 -9.94 -9.42 2.44
CA ASP A 7 -11.18 -8.83 2.94
C ASP A 7 -11.72 -7.77 1.96
N GLU A 8 -13.04 -7.74 1.75
CA GLU A 8 -13.69 -6.83 0.79
C GLU A 8 -13.34 -5.35 1.01
N ILE A 9 -13.20 -4.95 2.27
CA ILE A 9 -12.87 -3.58 2.70
C ILE A 9 -11.44 -3.15 2.36
N ILE A 10 -10.55 -4.11 2.08
CA ILE A 10 -9.18 -3.85 1.62
C ILE A 10 -9.14 -3.77 0.09
N GLN A 11 -9.88 -4.65 -0.58
CA GLN A 11 -9.83 -4.78 -2.03
C GLN A 11 -10.69 -3.75 -2.78
N ASN A 12 -11.77 -3.23 -2.15
CA ASN A 12 -12.72 -2.34 -2.80
C ASN A 12 -12.74 -0.95 -2.17
N GLU A 13 -12.79 0.07 -3.01
CA GLU A 13 -12.85 1.46 -2.57
C GLU A 13 -14.25 1.83 -2.06
N VAL A 14 -14.32 2.29 -0.82
CA VAL A 14 -15.59 2.61 -0.13
C VAL A 14 -16.16 3.98 -0.54
N PHE A 15 -15.31 4.92 -1.00
CA PHE A 15 -15.70 6.32 -1.26
C PHE A 15 -16.41 7.01 -0.08
N GLY A 16 -16.04 6.63 1.16
CA GLY A 16 -16.60 7.17 2.40
C GLY A 16 -15.50 7.53 3.42
N PRO A 17 -15.87 8.08 4.59
CA PRO A 17 -14.91 8.50 5.61
C PRO A 17 -14.36 7.30 6.41
N VAL A 18 -13.70 6.37 5.71
CA VAL A 18 -13.17 5.11 6.26
C VAL A 18 -11.69 5.01 5.93
N ILE A 19 -10.88 4.60 6.91
CA ILE A 19 -9.47 4.25 6.72
C ILE A 19 -9.22 2.84 7.25
N THR A 20 -8.46 2.06 6.48
CA THR A 20 -8.01 0.72 6.86
C THR A 20 -6.54 0.76 7.25
N VAL A 21 -6.15 -0.10 8.19
CA VAL A 21 -4.75 -0.22 8.64
C VAL A 21 -4.40 -1.70 8.72
N GLN A 22 -3.36 -2.08 8.00
CA GLN A 22 -2.79 -3.43 8.01
C GLN A 22 -1.34 -3.36 8.49
N SER A 23 -0.97 -4.31 9.33
CA SER A 23 0.43 -4.52 9.74
C SER A 23 1.13 -5.45 8.76
N PHE A 24 2.42 -5.19 8.54
CA PHE A 24 3.30 -6.06 7.78
C PHE A 24 4.59 -6.29 8.58
N THR A 25 5.32 -7.35 8.23
CA THR A 25 6.56 -7.75 8.92
C THR A 25 7.79 -7.17 8.24
N ASP A 26 7.77 -7.06 6.91
CA ASP A 26 8.90 -6.59 6.11
C ASP A 26 8.46 -5.81 4.86
N GLU A 27 9.43 -5.17 4.18
CA GLU A 27 9.19 -4.37 2.97
C GLU A 27 8.58 -5.20 1.82
N ALA A 28 8.93 -6.48 1.72
CA ALA A 28 8.43 -7.34 0.64
C ALA A 28 6.95 -7.65 0.82
N GLN A 29 6.51 -7.93 2.05
CA GLN A 29 5.10 -8.12 2.37
C GLN A 29 4.30 -6.82 2.17
N ALA A 30 4.84 -5.67 2.58
CA ALA A 30 4.19 -4.38 2.33
C ALA A 30 3.98 -4.13 0.84
N LEU A 31 4.99 -4.43 0.01
CA LEU A 31 4.90 -4.30 -1.43
C LEU A 31 3.86 -5.24 -2.04
N ALA A 32 3.87 -6.50 -1.61
CA ALA A 32 2.92 -7.49 -2.07
C ALA A 32 1.49 -7.05 -1.79
N TYR A 33 1.20 -6.58 -0.57
CA TYR A 33 -0.14 -6.08 -0.22
C TYR A 33 -0.51 -4.81 -0.98
N ALA A 34 0.42 -3.88 -1.16
CA ALA A 34 0.14 -2.64 -1.88
C ALA A 34 -0.20 -2.88 -3.36
N ASN A 35 0.46 -3.86 -4.00
CA ASN A 35 0.25 -4.16 -5.43
C ASN A 35 -0.83 -5.24 -5.67
N ASP A 36 -1.30 -5.95 -4.64
CA ASP A 36 -2.36 -6.98 -4.73
C ASP A 36 -3.75 -6.36 -4.61
N VAL A 37 -4.04 -5.45 -5.55
CA VAL A 37 -5.31 -4.73 -5.72
C VAL A 37 -5.57 -4.52 -7.22
N GLU A 38 -6.83 -4.42 -7.62
CA GLU A 38 -7.19 -4.17 -9.03
C GLU A 38 -6.91 -2.72 -9.48
N TYR A 39 -6.81 -1.79 -8.52
CA TYR A 39 -6.66 -0.35 -8.76
C TYR A 39 -5.23 0.14 -8.52
N ALA A 40 -4.81 1.17 -9.24
CA ALA A 40 -3.41 1.63 -9.25
C ALA A 40 -3.23 3.15 -9.42
N LEU A 41 -4.15 3.97 -8.86
CA LEU A 41 -4.13 5.41 -9.12
C LEU A 41 -2.98 6.14 -8.38
N ALA A 42 -2.97 6.08 -7.05
CA ALA A 42 -2.01 6.78 -6.22
C ALA A 42 -1.58 5.93 -5.02
N SER A 43 -0.32 6.06 -4.64
CA SER A 43 0.27 5.45 -3.44
C SER A 43 1.22 6.42 -2.75
N SER A 44 1.62 6.09 -1.52
CA SER A 44 2.59 6.88 -0.76
C SER A 44 3.48 6.01 0.11
N VAL A 45 4.75 6.39 0.24
CA VAL A 45 5.74 5.70 1.08
C VAL A 45 6.24 6.66 2.15
N TRP A 46 5.92 6.37 3.40
CA TRP A 46 6.31 7.21 4.54
C TRP A 46 7.53 6.62 5.22
N THR A 47 8.70 7.24 5.03
CA THR A 47 9.95 6.77 5.63
C THR A 47 10.98 7.89 5.78
N LYS A 48 11.89 7.76 6.75
CA LYS A 48 13.08 8.63 6.89
C LYS A 48 14.30 8.07 6.13
N ASP A 49 14.26 6.81 5.72
CA ASP A 49 15.31 6.17 4.95
C ASP A 49 15.11 6.45 3.46
N HIS A 50 16.03 7.24 2.90
CA HIS A 50 16.01 7.62 1.49
C HIS A 50 16.17 6.41 0.54
N ALA A 51 17.00 5.43 0.90
CA ALA A 51 17.17 4.24 0.08
C ALA A 51 15.90 3.39 0.06
N ARG A 52 15.20 3.31 1.20
CA ARG A 52 13.87 2.67 1.28
C ARG A 52 12.85 3.40 0.42
N ALA A 53 12.78 4.73 0.50
CA ALA A 53 11.88 5.53 -0.32
C ALA A 53 12.07 5.22 -1.81
N MET A 54 13.32 5.24 -2.29
CA MET A 54 13.63 4.96 -3.70
C MET A 54 13.32 3.52 -4.12
N ARG A 55 13.64 2.51 -3.29
CA ARG A 55 13.35 1.10 -3.63
C ARG A 55 11.84 0.82 -3.67
N MET A 56 11.10 1.37 -2.72
CA MET A 56 9.65 1.15 -2.62
C MET A 56 8.93 1.85 -3.76
N SER A 57 9.22 3.12 -4.03
CA SER A 57 8.57 3.84 -5.12
C SER A 57 8.82 3.27 -6.49
N LYS A 58 10.00 2.68 -6.72
CA LYS A 58 10.31 2.01 -7.99
C LYS A 58 9.50 0.72 -8.18
N SER A 59 9.09 0.08 -7.09
CA SER A 59 8.50 -1.26 -7.13
C SER A 59 6.97 -1.25 -7.01
N LEU A 60 6.38 -0.14 -6.54
CA LEU A 60 4.95 0.07 -6.48
C LEU A 60 4.36 0.21 -7.89
N ASP A 61 3.30 -0.55 -8.18
CA ASP A 61 2.60 -0.50 -9.47
C ASP A 61 1.46 0.53 -9.42
N PHE A 62 1.84 1.82 -9.44
CA PHE A 62 0.91 2.94 -9.31
C PHE A 62 1.29 4.08 -10.24
N GLY A 63 0.28 4.76 -10.81
CA GLY A 63 0.48 5.92 -11.68
C GLY A 63 1.13 7.12 -10.98
N CYS A 64 0.92 7.26 -9.68
CA CYS A 64 1.55 8.28 -8.85
C CYS A 64 2.04 7.70 -7.52
N VAL A 65 3.28 8.01 -7.16
CA VAL A 65 3.86 7.60 -5.87
C VAL A 65 4.43 8.83 -5.15
N TRP A 66 3.94 9.11 -3.95
CA TRP A 66 4.46 10.16 -3.08
C TRP A 66 5.43 9.61 -2.02
N ILE A 67 6.39 10.45 -1.59
CA ILE A 67 7.37 10.16 -0.54
C ILE A 67 7.19 11.17 0.59
#